data_AF-A0A2V3IQX2-F1
#
_entry.id   AF-A0A2V3IQX2-F1
#
_cell.length_a   1.000
_cell.length_b   1.000
_cell.length_c   1.000
_cell.angle_alpha   90.00
_cell.angle_beta   90.00
_cell.angle_gamma   90.00
#
_symmetry.space_group_name_H-M   'P 1'
#
loop_
_entity.id
_entity.type
_entity.pdbx_description
1 polymer ?
#
loop_
_entity_poly.entity_id
_entity_poly.type
_entity_poly.pdbx_seq_one_letter_code
_entity_poly.pdbx_strand_id
1 'polypeptide(L)'
;MRFSAALDLVLLKSVTAFDAHVPPDRGIQSRFEEAMDIFISSAPTKAFDNACAPTWKTLSDLFKKILCEHHTAVKSNAVASGIIEVRGERKTLPDDVMLEVDEWDEKRRSERTERTDLEKRLLLASNEIRTKALSRTKQSEHVATTDEGCSVRSVERTKRKKRGPVTVDSDEEERDLVEIHVAATKDMDTKPLMLEQDRLHFDRNKVAWEVDRQKRLDECESRRLSLDERRVDLETERTAADRDDRSDIRAERRQMVAVFVAFVKKLQ
;
A
#
# COMPACT_ATOMS: atom_id res chain seq x y z
N MET A 1 -6.47 -4.25 26.11
CA MET A 1 -5.96 -5.49 26.71
C MET A 1 -4.46 -5.33 26.94
N ARG A 2 -3.93 -5.76 28.08
CA ARG A 2 -2.48 -5.78 28.34
C ARG A 2 -2.02 -7.23 28.21
N PHE A 3 -1.28 -7.53 27.15
CA PHE A 3 -0.57 -8.79 27.04
C PHE A 3 0.62 -8.76 28.01
N SER A 4 1.00 -9.94 28.53
CA SER A 4 2.19 -10.05 29.36
C SER A 4 3.43 -10.03 28.49
N ALA A 5 4.57 -9.56 29.02
CA ALA A 5 5.85 -9.60 28.30
C ALA A 5 6.24 -11.02 27.84
N ALA A 6 5.74 -12.06 28.54
CA ALA A 6 5.91 -13.45 28.12
C ALA A 6 5.13 -13.78 26.84
N LEU A 7 3.89 -13.29 26.70
CA LEU A 7 3.09 -13.45 25.48
C LEU A 7 3.70 -12.69 24.30
N ASP A 8 4.24 -11.49 24.54
CA ASP A 8 4.93 -10.69 23.52
C ASP A 8 6.16 -11.44 22.98
N LEU A 9 6.91 -12.11 23.86
CA LEU A 9 8.08 -12.90 23.49
C LEU A 9 7.72 -14.16 22.70
N VAL A 10 6.59 -14.80 23.03
CA VAL A 10 6.07 -15.97 22.30
C VAL A 10 5.58 -15.54 20.92
N LEU A 11 4.86 -14.43 20.82
CA LEU A 11 4.40 -13.86 19.55
C LEU A 11 5.58 -13.53 18.63
N LEU A 12 6.60 -12.87 19.16
CA LEU A 12 7.80 -12.51 18.41
C LEU A 12 8.53 -13.76 17.91
N LYS A 13 8.66 -14.80 18.76
CA LYS A 13 9.28 -16.08 18.39
C LYS A 13 8.52 -16.76 17.24
N SER A 14 7.19 -16.80 17.30
CA SER A 14 6.36 -17.41 16.25
C SER A 14 6.53 -16.70 14.90
N VAL A 15 6.54 -15.36 14.91
CA VAL A 15 6.72 -14.57 13.67
C VAL A 15 8.14 -14.70 13.10
N THR A 16 9.17 -14.79 13.95
CA THR A 16 10.53 -15.05 13.49
C THR A 16 10.74 -16.48 12.99
N ALA A 17 10.09 -17.48 13.58
CA ALA A 17 10.25 -18.88 13.21
C ALA A 17 9.69 -19.20 11.81
N PHE A 18 8.67 -18.44 11.37
CA PHE A 18 8.00 -18.64 10.08
C PHE A 18 8.57 -17.80 8.94
N ASP A 19 9.60 -16.99 9.22
CA ASP A 19 10.04 -15.93 8.32
C ASP A 19 8.86 -15.11 7.80
N ALA A 20 7.81 -14.92 8.62
CA ALA A 20 6.66 -14.10 8.25
C ALA A 20 7.04 -12.61 8.09
N HIS A 21 8.28 -12.26 8.46
CA HIS A 21 8.93 -10.98 8.25
C HIS A 21 9.80 -10.92 6.97
N VAL A 22 10.00 -12.05 6.26
CA VAL A 22 10.77 -12.16 5.01
C VAL A 22 10.03 -13.09 4.02
N PRO A 23 9.02 -12.61 3.29
CA PRO A 23 8.31 -13.45 2.32
C PRO A 23 9.10 -13.56 1.01
N PRO A 24 9.29 -14.77 0.46
CA PRO A 24 9.67 -14.94 -0.93
C PRO A 24 8.39 -14.75 -1.77
N ASP A 25 8.23 -13.57 -2.38
CA ASP A 25 7.12 -13.18 -3.25
C ASP A 25 5.69 -13.18 -2.65
N ARG A 26 5.13 -11.96 -2.46
CA ARG A 26 3.68 -11.63 -2.38
C ARG A 26 2.79 -12.50 -1.46
N GLY A 27 3.33 -13.04 -0.37
CA GLY A 27 2.60 -13.93 0.55
C GLY A 27 2.65 -13.53 2.03
N ILE A 28 2.88 -12.25 2.36
CA ILE A 28 3.03 -11.78 3.75
C ILE A 28 1.83 -12.21 4.60
N GLN A 29 0.62 -12.00 4.08
CA GLN A 29 -0.59 -12.21 4.86
C GLN A 29 -0.80 -13.68 5.24
N SER A 30 -0.62 -14.63 4.32
CA SER A 30 -0.81 -16.06 4.61
C SER A 30 0.23 -16.59 5.58
N ARG A 31 1.49 -16.15 5.47
CA ARG A 31 2.57 -16.50 6.40
C ARG A 31 2.33 -15.92 7.79
N PHE A 32 1.79 -14.71 7.85
CA PHE A 32 1.44 -14.06 9.11
C PHE A 32 0.24 -14.72 9.76
N GLU A 33 -0.78 -15.10 8.98
CA GLU A 33 -1.93 -15.88 9.43
C GLU A 33 -1.47 -17.24 10.00
N GLU A 34 -0.57 -17.96 9.30
CA GLU A 34 -0.01 -19.23 9.77
C GLU A 34 0.81 -19.08 11.07
N ALA A 35 1.64 -18.03 11.16
CA ALA A 35 2.37 -17.71 12.39
C ALA A 35 1.44 -17.36 13.56
N MET A 36 0.31 -16.69 13.28
CA MET A 36 -0.71 -16.37 14.28
C MET A 36 -1.51 -17.60 14.72
N ASP A 37 -1.88 -18.49 13.80
CA ASP A 37 -2.57 -19.74 14.13
C ASP A 37 -1.71 -20.60 15.07
N ILE A 38 -0.39 -20.62 14.87
CA ILE A 38 0.55 -21.32 15.72
C ILE A 38 0.71 -20.63 17.07
N PHE A 39 0.75 -19.29 17.11
CA PHE A 39 0.74 -18.53 18.36
C PHE A 39 -0.52 -18.84 19.18
N ILE A 40 -1.70 -18.83 18.55
CA ILE A 40 -2.97 -19.15 19.19
C ILE A 40 -2.98 -20.61 19.68
N SER A 41 -2.43 -21.53 18.89
CA SER A 41 -2.36 -22.97 19.22
C SER A 41 -1.32 -23.31 20.30
N SER A 42 -0.26 -22.52 20.42
CA SER A 42 0.84 -22.74 21.38
C SER A 42 0.68 -21.96 22.69
N ALA A 43 -0.15 -20.91 22.68
CA ALA A 43 -0.47 -20.16 23.88
C ALA A 43 -1.28 -21.06 24.84
N PRO A 44 -0.96 -21.04 26.15
CA PRO A 44 -1.75 -21.77 27.14
C PRO A 44 -3.20 -21.31 27.04
N THR A 45 -4.17 -22.22 26.98
CA THR A 45 -5.61 -21.90 26.93
C THR A 45 -6.01 -20.90 28.04
N LYS A 46 -5.36 -21.05 29.21
CA LYS A 46 -5.49 -20.16 30.38
C LYS A 46 -4.98 -18.72 30.19
N ALA A 47 -4.16 -18.45 29.18
CA ALA A 47 -3.66 -17.11 28.87
C ALA A 47 -4.72 -16.22 28.22
N PHE A 48 -5.76 -16.81 27.62
CA PHE A 48 -6.88 -16.09 27.02
C PHE A 48 -8.17 -16.17 27.84
N ASP A 49 -8.22 -16.95 28.92
CA ASP A 49 -9.42 -17.10 29.76
C ASP A 49 -9.93 -15.76 30.35
N ASN A 50 -9.05 -14.76 30.51
CA ASN A 50 -9.39 -13.43 31.03
C ASN A 50 -9.45 -12.31 29.95
N ALA A 51 -9.13 -12.64 28.70
CA ALA A 51 -9.05 -11.68 27.61
C ALA A 51 -9.86 -12.24 26.44
N CYS A 52 -10.99 -11.60 26.11
CA CYS A 52 -11.79 -11.87 24.90
C CYS A 52 -10.87 -12.31 23.75
N ALA A 53 -11.15 -13.47 23.14
CA ALA A 53 -10.29 -14.10 22.15
C ALA A 53 -9.70 -13.02 21.22
N PRO A 54 -8.36 -12.87 21.16
CA PRO A 54 -7.76 -11.76 20.46
C PRO A 54 -8.25 -11.74 19.02
N THR A 55 -8.87 -10.64 18.60
CA THR A 55 -9.20 -10.47 17.18
C THR A 55 -7.91 -10.27 16.39
N TRP A 56 -7.93 -10.63 15.11
CA TRP A 56 -6.81 -10.38 14.18
C TRP A 56 -6.26 -8.95 14.27
N LYS A 57 -7.18 -7.97 14.34
CA LYS A 57 -6.83 -6.55 14.51
C LYS A 57 -6.05 -6.31 15.81
N THR A 58 -6.47 -6.92 16.91
CA THR A 58 -5.83 -6.75 18.23
C THR A 58 -4.41 -7.33 18.22
N LEU A 59 -4.19 -8.46 17.56
CA LEU A 59 -2.86 -9.08 17.41
C LEU A 59 -1.96 -8.27 16.46
N SER A 60 -2.51 -7.77 15.36
CA SER A 60 -1.80 -6.91 14.41
C SER A 60 -1.36 -5.61 15.08
N ASP A 61 -2.25 -4.93 15.81
CA ASP A 61 -1.95 -3.71 16.54
C ASP A 61 -0.89 -3.95 17.63
N LEU A 62 -0.96 -5.11 18.32
CA LEU A 62 0.04 -5.50 19.31
C LEU A 62 1.42 -5.74 18.68
N PHE A 63 1.46 -6.41 17.54
CA PHE A 63 2.70 -6.68 16.83
C PHE A 63 3.34 -5.37 16.34
N LYS A 64 2.55 -4.47 15.74
CA LYS A 64 2.99 -3.11 15.39
C LYS A 64 3.56 -2.39 16.61
N LYS A 65 2.90 -2.50 17.76
CA LYS A 65 3.36 -1.90 19.01
C LYS A 65 4.70 -2.49 19.49
N ILE A 66 4.87 -3.81 19.49
CA ILE A 66 6.12 -4.49 19.89
C ILE A 66 7.28 -4.07 18.97
N LEU A 67 7.03 -3.99 17.66
CA LEU A 67 8.03 -3.52 16.69
C LEU A 67 8.42 -2.05 16.96
N CYS A 68 7.43 -1.17 17.18
CA CYS A 68 7.68 0.22 17.53
C CYS A 68 8.49 0.37 18.83
N GLU A 69 8.14 -0.37 19.88
CA GLU A 69 8.86 -0.35 21.17
C GLU A 69 10.31 -0.85 21.04
N HIS A 70 10.50 -1.98 20.36
CA HIS A 70 11.84 -2.51 20.05
C HIS A 70 12.67 -1.51 19.24
N HIS A 71 12.06 -0.85 18.25
CA HIS A 71 12.72 0.18 17.45
C HIS A 71 13.08 1.43 18.29
N THR A 72 12.23 1.84 19.22
CA THR A 72 12.51 2.98 20.10
C THR A 72 13.69 2.67 21.02
N ALA A 73 13.74 1.44 21.55
CA ALA A 73 14.86 0.93 22.36
C ALA A 73 16.16 0.79 21.54
N VAL A 74 16.08 0.32 20.29
CA VAL A 74 17.24 0.23 19.38
C VAL A 74 17.75 1.62 19.00
N LYS A 75 16.86 2.58 18.69
CA LYS A 75 17.25 3.97 18.39
C LYS A 75 17.84 4.66 19.61
N SER A 76 17.26 4.50 20.80
CA SER A 76 17.83 5.08 22.02
C SER A 76 19.21 4.49 22.34
N ASN A 77 19.42 3.20 22.08
CA ASN A 77 20.72 2.53 22.29
C ASN A 77 21.75 2.88 21.20
N ALA A 78 21.33 3.06 19.95
CA ALA A 78 22.21 3.52 18.86
C ALA A 78 22.65 4.97 19.06
N VAL A 79 21.76 5.83 19.56
CA VAL A 79 22.06 7.23 19.90
C VAL A 79 22.93 7.33 21.16
N ALA A 80 22.76 6.43 22.15
CA ALA A 80 23.53 6.44 23.39
C ALA A 80 24.95 5.86 23.24
N SER A 81 25.18 4.94 22.31
CA SER A 81 26.47 4.25 22.18
C SER A 81 27.45 4.87 21.19
N GLY A 82 27.07 5.85 20.35
CA GLY A 82 27.99 6.43 19.35
C GLY A 82 28.60 5.41 18.36
N ILE A 83 28.12 4.17 18.39
CA ILE A 83 28.62 3.03 17.65
C ILE A 83 27.56 2.69 16.61
N ILE A 84 27.81 3.08 15.37
CA ILE A 84 27.11 2.57 14.19
C ILE A 84 27.73 1.20 13.88
N GLU A 85 27.52 0.20 14.74
CA GLU A 85 27.93 -1.18 14.44
C GLU A 85 26.84 -1.87 13.63
N VAL A 86 27.12 -1.94 12.32
CA VAL A 86 27.18 -3.19 11.55
C VAL A 86 26.53 -4.39 12.27
N ARG A 87 25.21 -4.51 12.14
CA ARG A 87 24.53 -5.80 12.26
C ARG A 87 24.24 -6.30 10.86
N GLY A 88 25.10 -7.20 10.39
CA GLY A 88 25.09 -7.75 9.03
C GLY A 88 23.73 -8.33 8.63
N GLU A 89 23.38 -8.05 7.37
CA GLU A 89 22.68 -8.90 6.41
C GLU A 89 22.13 -10.22 6.98
N ARG A 90 20.82 -10.21 7.28
CA ARG A 90 19.86 -11.35 7.22
C ARG A 90 18.53 -11.05 7.92
N LYS A 91 18.32 -9.84 8.43
CA LYS A 91 16.97 -9.36 8.79
C LYS A 91 16.59 -8.32 7.76
N THR A 92 15.52 -8.56 6.98
CA THR A 92 14.72 -7.44 6.48
C THR A 92 14.49 -6.52 7.67
N LEU A 93 14.85 -5.24 7.52
CA LEU A 93 14.69 -4.32 8.64
C LEU A 93 13.20 -4.32 9.00
N PRO A 94 12.84 -4.29 10.28
CA PRO A 94 11.45 -4.05 10.69
C PRO A 94 10.84 -2.83 9.98
N ASP A 95 11.68 -1.87 9.59
CA ASP A 95 11.34 -0.72 8.76
C ASP A 95 10.82 -1.11 7.37
N ASP A 96 11.42 -2.10 6.70
CA ASP A 96 10.98 -2.60 5.40
C ASP A 96 9.61 -3.28 5.51
N VAL A 97 9.38 -4.03 6.60
CA VAL A 97 8.09 -4.67 6.89
C VAL A 97 7.01 -3.64 7.22
N MET A 98 7.35 -2.56 7.94
CA MET A 98 6.39 -1.48 8.18
C MET A 98 6.06 -0.71 6.90
N LEU A 99 7.06 -0.40 6.08
CA LEU A 99 6.87 0.21 4.77
C LEU A 99 5.94 -0.63 3.90
N GLU A 100 6.17 -1.95 3.85
CA GLU A 100 5.34 -2.85 3.06
C GLU A 100 3.91 -2.94 3.62
N VAL A 101 3.74 -3.00 4.94
CA VAL A 101 2.40 -2.99 5.58
C VAL A 101 1.66 -1.68 5.33
N ASP A 102 2.34 -0.53 5.41
CA ASP A 102 1.73 0.78 5.18
C ASP A 102 1.36 0.96 3.70
N GLU A 103 2.23 0.51 2.77
CA GLU A 103 1.93 0.47 1.33
C GLU A 103 0.72 -0.43 1.02
N TRP A 104 0.61 -1.58 1.70
CA TRP A 104 -0.55 -2.47 1.58
C TRP A 104 -1.83 -1.83 2.11
N ASP A 105 -1.78 -1.16 3.26
CA ASP A 105 -2.95 -0.47 3.83
C ASP A 105 -3.36 0.74 2.98
N GLU A 106 -2.41 1.45 2.35
CA GLU A 106 -2.68 2.52 1.39
C GLU A 106 -3.35 1.98 0.13
N LYS A 107 -2.79 0.93 -0.47
CA LYS A 107 -3.38 0.27 -1.65
C LYS A 107 -4.79 -0.24 -1.39
N ARG A 108 -5.03 -0.83 -0.22
CA ARG A 108 -6.38 -1.28 0.16
C ARG A 108 -7.35 -0.11 0.34
N ARG A 109 -6.88 1.03 0.84
CA ARG A 109 -7.68 2.27 0.93
C ARG A 109 -8.00 2.82 -0.45
N SER A 110 -7.02 2.88 -1.36
CA SER A 110 -7.22 3.34 -2.74
C SER A 110 -8.19 2.45 -3.52
N GLU A 111 -8.05 1.12 -3.42
CA GLU A 111 -8.98 0.17 -4.05
C GLU A 111 -10.41 0.32 -3.53
N ARG A 112 -10.59 0.57 -2.22
CA ARG A 112 -11.92 0.84 -1.65
C ARG A 112 -12.50 2.14 -2.18
N THR A 113 -11.71 3.22 -2.24
CA THR A 113 -12.19 4.51 -2.78
C THR A 113 -12.58 4.38 -4.26
N GLU A 114 -11.76 3.71 -5.07
CA GLU A 114 -12.06 3.46 -6.48
C GLU A 114 -13.34 2.64 -6.65
N ARG A 115 -13.51 1.59 -5.85
CA ARG A 115 -14.74 0.78 -5.87
C ARG A 115 -15.97 1.60 -5.51
N THR A 116 -15.88 2.46 -4.49
CA THR A 116 -17.01 3.33 -4.11
C THR A 116 -17.33 4.35 -5.19
N ASP A 117 -16.34 4.87 -5.90
CA ASP A 117 -16.58 5.83 -6.98
C ASP A 117 -17.15 5.16 -8.23
N LEU A 118 -16.71 3.94 -8.55
CA LEU A 118 -17.32 3.09 -9.57
C LEU A 118 -18.79 2.78 -9.24
N GLU A 119 -19.10 2.44 -7.99
CA GLU A 119 -20.46 2.18 -7.54
C GLU A 119 -21.36 3.42 -7.67
N LYS A 120 -20.87 4.60 -7.29
CA LYS A 120 -21.59 5.88 -7.52
C LYS A 120 -21.85 6.11 -9.00
N ARG A 121 -20.86 5.89 -9.87
CA ARG A 121 -21.02 6.03 -11.33
C ARG A 121 -22.07 5.06 -11.88
N LEU A 122 -22.07 3.81 -11.44
CA LEU A 122 -23.06 2.81 -11.83
C LEU A 122 -24.48 3.20 -11.37
N LEU A 123 -24.62 3.73 -10.16
CA LEU A 123 -25.91 4.22 -9.66
C LEU A 123 -26.42 5.41 -10.48
N LEU A 124 -25.54 6.36 -10.82
CA LEU A 124 -25.88 7.48 -11.71
C LEU A 124 -26.31 7.00 -13.09
N ALA A 125 -25.53 6.11 -13.71
CA ALA A 125 -25.87 5.52 -15.01
C ALA A 125 -27.20 4.75 -14.97
N SER A 126 -27.45 3.98 -13.90
CA SER A 126 -28.71 3.26 -13.70
C SER A 126 -29.90 4.21 -13.57
N ASN A 127 -29.74 5.30 -12.83
CA ASN A 127 -30.77 6.34 -12.73
C ASN A 127 -31.00 7.06 -14.06
N GLU A 128 -29.93 7.32 -14.83
CA GLU A 128 -30.04 7.91 -16.16
C GLU A 128 -30.79 7.00 -17.14
N ILE A 129 -30.52 5.69 -17.13
CA ILE A 129 -31.27 4.71 -17.92
C ILE A 129 -32.74 4.69 -17.48
N ARG A 130 -33.03 4.70 -16.18
CA ARG A 130 -34.40 4.70 -15.65
C ARG A 130 -35.18 5.95 -16.06
N THR A 131 -34.55 7.12 -15.98
CA THR A 131 -35.17 8.39 -16.41
C THR A 131 -35.37 8.46 -17.92
N LYS A 132 -34.43 7.94 -18.72
CA LYS A 132 -34.59 7.77 -20.18
C LYS A 132 -35.72 6.78 -20.54
N ALA A 133 -35.87 5.70 -19.79
CA ALA A 133 -36.98 4.75 -19.99
C ALA A 133 -38.34 5.39 -19.66
N LEU A 134 -38.44 6.12 -18.54
CA LEU A 134 -39.68 6.81 -18.13
C LEU A 134 -40.07 7.97 -19.06
N SER A 135 -39.11 8.63 -19.70
CA SER A 135 -39.39 9.66 -20.70
C SER A 135 -39.84 9.04 -22.03
N ARG A 136 -39.29 7.88 -22.42
CA ARG A 136 -39.76 7.11 -23.60
C ARG A 136 -41.18 6.59 -23.45
N THR A 137 -41.57 6.10 -22.28
CA THR A 137 -42.96 5.65 -22.04
C THR A 137 -43.95 6.82 -22.10
N LYS A 138 -43.59 7.98 -21.54
CA LYS A 138 -44.43 9.20 -21.62
C LYS A 138 -44.57 9.74 -23.05
N GLN A 139 -43.53 9.63 -23.88
CA GLN A 139 -43.62 9.97 -25.31
C GLN A 139 -44.45 8.95 -26.10
N SER A 140 -44.37 7.66 -25.75
CA SER A 140 -45.19 6.61 -26.37
C SER A 140 -46.68 6.73 -26.03
N GLU A 141 -47.04 7.13 -24.79
CA GLU A 141 -48.44 7.36 -24.39
C GLU A 141 -49.06 8.59 -25.08
N HIS A 142 -48.24 9.59 -25.42
CA HIS A 142 -48.69 10.76 -26.18
C HIS A 142 -48.89 10.49 -27.69
N VAL A 143 -48.28 9.43 -28.24
CA VAL A 143 -48.42 9.04 -29.66
C VAL A 143 -49.47 7.93 -29.85
N ALA A 144 -49.77 7.13 -28.84
CA ALA A 144 -50.78 6.07 -28.90
C ALA A 144 -52.24 6.54 -28.77
N THR A 145 -52.50 7.85 -28.70
CA THR A 145 -53.87 8.42 -28.67
C THR A 145 -54.32 9.05 -29.98
N THR A 146 -53.58 8.83 -31.07
CA THR A 146 -54.00 9.19 -32.43
C THR A 146 -53.51 8.13 -33.42
N ASP A 147 -54.18 6.97 -33.50
CA ASP A 147 -54.77 6.51 -34.77
C ASP A 147 -55.70 5.29 -34.59
N GLU A 148 -56.64 5.17 -35.53
CA GLU A 148 -57.87 4.38 -35.65
C GLU A 148 -57.75 2.84 -35.51
N GLY A 149 -58.79 2.07 -35.16
CA GLY A 149 -60.22 2.36 -35.17
C GLY A 149 -61.11 1.16 -34.76
N CYS A 150 -62.40 1.32 -35.06
CA CYS A 150 -63.52 0.40 -34.88
C CYS A 150 -64.34 0.57 -33.58
N SER A 151 -65.32 1.49 -33.60
CA SER A 151 -66.70 1.16 -33.21
C SER A 151 -67.68 2.30 -33.55
N VAL A 152 -68.84 1.89 -34.01
CA VAL A 152 -69.93 2.69 -34.57
C VAL A 152 -70.80 3.32 -33.46
N ARG A 153 -71.35 4.52 -33.75
CA ARG A 153 -72.38 5.31 -33.03
C ARG A 153 -71.90 6.11 -31.80
N SER A 154 -71.94 7.43 -31.91
CA SER A 154 -73.09 8.25 -31.46
C SER A 154 -72.81 9.74 -31.64
N VAL A 155 -73.84 10.45 -32.08
CA VAL A 155 -73.86 11.90 -32.32
C VAL A 155 -73.85 12.63 -30.99
N GLU A 156 -72.91 13.56 -30.77
CA GLU A 156 -73.22 14.71 -29.90
C GLU A 156 -72.38 15.96 -30.23
N ARG A 157 -73.10 17.01 -30.63
CA ARG A 157 -72.61 18.36 -30.93
C ARG A 157 -72.02 18.98 -29.66
N THR A 158 -70.73 19.31 -29.67
CA THR A 158 -70.16 20.29 -28.73
C THR A 158 -69.38 21.39 -29.45
N LYS A 159 -69.62 22.62 -29.00
CA LYS A 159 -69.34 23.89 -29.67
C LYS A 159 -67.84 24.15 -29.78
N ARG A 160 -67.35 24.37 -31.01
CA ARG A 160 -66.03 24.93 -31.30
C ARG A 160 -65.88 26.32 -30.67
N LYS A 161 -65.08 26.44 -29.61
CA LYS A 161 -64.51 27.73 -29.20
C LYS A 161 -63.37 28.06 -30.16
N LYS A 162 -63.52 29.14 -30.93
CA LYS A 162 -62.44 29.74 -31.71
C LYS A 162 -61.30 30.09 -30.75
N ARG A 163 -60.18 29.35 -30.82
CA ARG A 163 -58.89 29.81 -30.30
C ARG A 163 -58.37 30.82 -31.32
N GLY A 164 -58.28 32.09 -30.92
CA GLY A 164 -57.51 33.07 -31.68
C GLY A 164 -56.03 32.65 -31.71
N PRO A 165 -55.28 33.03 -32.74
CA PRO A 165 -53.85 32.78 -32.77
C PRO A 165 -53.22 33.56 -31.62
N VAL A 166 -52.65 32.85 -30.65
CA VAL A 166 -51.70 33.43 -29.71
C VAL A 166 -50.41 33.56 -30.51
N THR A 167 -50.09 34.77 -30.95
CA THR A 167 -48.75 35.13 -31.39
C THR A 167 -47.87 35.10 -30.15
N VAL A 168 -47.35 33.93 -29.82
CA VAL A 168 -46.14 33.83 -29.00
C VAL A 168 -45.01 34.30 -29.90
N ASP A 169 -44.27 35.32 -29.49
CA ASP A 169 -43.09 35.79 -30.21
C ASP A 169 -42.04 34.66 -30.21
N SER A 170 -42.10 33.83 -31.26
CA SER A 170 -41.27 32.63 -31.52
C SER A 170 -39.77 32.93 -31.44
N ASP A 171 -39.39 34.20 -31.62
CA ASP A 171 -38.00 34.65 -31.71
C ASP A 171 -37.24 34.59 -30.37
N GLU A 172 -37.90 34.67 -29.21
CA GLU A 172 -37.21 34.67 -27.91
C GLU A 172 -36.96 33.25 -27.39
N GLU A 173 -37.96 32.36 -27.48
CA GLU A 173 -37.79 30.93 -27.12
C GLU A 173 -36.82 30.21 -28.08
N GLU A 174 -36.83 30.54 -29.37
CA GLU A 174 -35.87 29.98 -30.32
C GLU A 174 -34.43 30.44 -30.03
N ARG A 175 -34.23 31.68 -29.56
CA ARG A 175 -32.90 32.18 -29.15
C ARG A 175 -32.38 31.47 -27.92
N ASP A 176 -33.23 31.26 -26.92
CA ASP A 176 -32.87 30.52 -25.70
C ASP A 176 -32.47 29.07 -26.02
N LEU A 177 -33.22 28.41 -26.91
CA LEU A 177 -32.89 27.04 -27.35
C LEU A 177 -31.57 26.98 -28.12
N VAL A 178 -31.28 27.97 -28.97
CA VAL A 178 -30.01 28.08 -29.69
C VAL A 178 -28.86 28.36 -28.72
N GLU A 179 -29.04 29.24 -27.73
CA GLU A 179 -28.01 29.53 -26.73
C GLU A 179 -27.69 28.31 -25.86
N ILE A 180 -28.71 27.57 -25.42
CA ILE A 180 -28.52 26.30 -24.70
C ILE A 180 -27.77 25.27 -25.57
N HIS A 181 -28.09 25.18 -26.86
CA HIS A 181 -27.41 24.25 -27.77
C HIS A 181 -25.95 24.65 -28.02
N VAL A 182 -25.67 25.94 -28.16
CA VAL A 182 -24.30 26.48 -28.30
C VAL A 182 -23.50 26.28 -27.01
N ALA A 183 -24.11 26.46 -25.84
CA ALA A 183 -23.46 26.19 -24.57
C ALA A 183 -23.15 24.69 -24.38
N ALA A 184 -24.11 23.82 -24.72
CA ALA A 184 -23.94 22.37 -24.63
C ALA A 184 -22.86 21.84 -25.57
N THR A 185 -22.79 22.36 -26.81
CA THR A 185 -21.74 21.98 -27.77
C THR A 185 -20.36 22.45 -27.32
N LYS A 186 -20.23 23.70 -26.84
CA LYS A 186 -18.97 24.18 -26.23
C LYS A 186 -18.52 23.34 -25.05
N ASP A 187 -19.45 22.93 -24.18
CA ASP A 187 -19.15 22.08 -23.03
C ASP A 187 -18.75 20.64 -23.43
N MET A 188 -19.35 20.11 -24.51
CA MET A 188 -18.94 18.82 -25.08
C MET A 188 -17.55 18.87 -25.72
N ASP A 189 -17.08 20.02 -26.19
CA ASP A 189 -15.75 20.18 -26.78
C ASP A 189 -14.67 20.46 -25.71
N THR A 190 -15.00 21.17 -24.63
CA THR A 190 -14.03 21.50 -23.57
C THR A 190 -13.79 20.34 -22.60
N LYS A 191 -14.81 19.52 -22.29
CA LYS A 191 -14.68 18.38 -21.37
C LYS A 191 -13.65 17.34 -21.82
N PRO A 192 -13.63 16.89 -23.09
CA PRO A 192 -12.62 15.96 -23.59
C PRO A 192 -11.20 16.55 -23.50
N LEU A 193 -11.04 17.85 -23.84
CA LEU A 193 -9.76 18.53 -23.76
C LEU A 193 -9.21 18.59 -22.33
N MET A 194 -10.08 18.89 -21.35
CA MET A 194 -9.70 18.89 -19.93
C MET A 194 -9.31 17.50 -19.45
N LEU A 195 -10.08 16.47 -19.82
CA LEU A 195 -9.77 15.08 -19.45
C LEU A 195 -8.45 14.59 -20.07
N GLU A 196 -8.15 15.00 -21.30
CA GLU A 196 -6.88 14.68 -21.96
C GLU A 196 -5.71 15.41 -21.28
N GLN A 197 -5.91 16.68 -20.89
CA GLN A 197 -4.92 17.44 -20.13
C GLN A 197 -4.64 16.80 -18.76
N ASP A 198 -5.67 16.37 -18.03
CA ASP A 198 -5.54 15.68 -16.75
C ASP A 198 -4.82 14.34 -16.92
N ARG A 199 -5.13 13.58 -17.99
CA ARG A 199 -4.44 12.33 -18.31
C ARG A 199 -2.96 12.56 -18.57
N LEU A 200 -2.62 13.58 -19.37
CA LEU A 200 -1.23 13.95 -19.65
C LEU A 200 -0.49 14.39 -18.38
N HIS A 201 -1.15 15.14 -17.49
CA HIS A 201 -0.57 15.53 -16.21
C HIS A 201 -0.32 14.32 -15.31
N PHE A 202 -1.27 13.38 -15.25
CA PHE A 202 -1.12 12.12 -14.52
C PHE A 202 0.05 11.28 -15.07
N ASP A 203 0.17 11.16 -16.39
CA ASP A 203 1.26 10.42 -17.03
C ASP A 203 2.62 11.05 -16.73
N ARG A 204 2.73 12.39 -16.78
CA ARG A 204 3.95 13.11 -16.40
C ARG A 204 4.33 12.88 -14.94
N ASN A 205 3.34 12.94 -14.05
CA ASN A 205 3.58 12.66 -12.63
C ASN A 205 4.05 11.23 -12.44
N LYS A 206 3.39 10.25 -13.07
CA LYS A 206 3.79 8.85 -12.99
C LYS A 206 5.25 8.64 -13.40
N VAL A 207 5.69 9.24 -14.50
CA VAL A 207 7.09 9.18 -14.94
C VAL A 207 8.02 9.81 -13.91
N ALA A 208 7.68 10.98 -13.35
CA ALA A 208 8.50 11.63 -12.32
C ALA A 208 8.64 10.77 -11.06
N TRP A 209 7.56 10.14 -10.62
CA TRP A 209 7.55 9.19 -9.50
C TRP A 209 8.43 7.96 -9.77
N GLU A 210 8.38 7.43 -11.00
CA GLU A 210 9.18 6.26 -11.40
C GLU A 210 10.68 6.59 -11.45
N VAL A 211 11.03 7.78 -11.94
CA VAL A 211 12.42 8.29 -11.93
C VAL A 211 12.93 8.49 -10.51
N ASP A 212 12.14 9.10 -9.63
CA ASP A 212 12.52 9.29 -8.23
C ASP A 212 12.68 7.95 -7.50
N ARG A 213 11.78 7.00 -7.75
CA ARG A 213 11.88 5.64 -7.22
C ARG A 213 13.18 4.96 -7.68
N GLN A 214 13.52 5.05 -8.97
CA GLN A 214 14.76 4.47 -9.49
C GLN A 214 15.98 5.12 -8.85
N LYS A 215 15.99 6.45 -8.72
CA LYS A 215 17.08 7.17 -8.06
C LYS A 215 17.30 6.70 -6.62
N ARG A 216 16.23 6.47 -5.85
CA ARG A 216 16.35 5.94 -4.49
C ARG A 216 16.93 4.52 -4.47
N LEU A 217 16.56 3.67 -5.43
CA LEU A 217 17.12 2.33 -5.57
C LEU A 217 18.62 2.39 -5.89
N ASP A 218 19.02 3.23 -6.83
CA ASP A 218 20.42 3.42 -7.22
C ASP A 218 21.25 3.96 -6.03
N GLU A 219 20.71 4.89 -5.24
CA GLU A 219 21.35 5.38 -4.02
C GLU A 219 21.51 4.28 -2.97
N CYS A 220 20.49 3.43 -2.78
CA CYS A 220 20.57 2.28 -1.88
C CYS A 220 21.62 1.26 -2.34
N GLU A 221 21.67 0.97 -3.64
CA GLU A 221 22.66 0.05 -4.21
C GLU A 221 24.09 0.60 -4.10
N SER A 222 24.29 1.90 -4.38
CA SER A 222 25.57 2.57 -4.20
C SER A 222 26.04 2.51 -2.74
N ARG A 223 25.13 2.75 -1.78
CA ARG A 223 25.43 2.59 -0.35
C ARG A 223 25.82 1.15 -0.01
N ARG A 224 25.11 0.15 -0.54
CA ARG A 224 25.45 -1.26 -0.33
C ARG A 224 26.86 -1.57 -0.83
N LEU A 225 27.18 -1.19 -2.06
CA LEU A 225 28.51 -1.40 -2.65
C LEU A 225 29.62 -0.74 -1.82
N SER A 226 29.40 0.48 -1.31
CA SER A 226 30.38 1.16 -0.46
C SER A 226 30.61 0.46 0.90
N LEU A 227 29.58 -0.23 1.42
CA LEU A 227 29.70 -1.01 2.64
C LEU A 227 30.41 -2.34 2.37
N ASP A 228 30.15 -2.96 1.23
CA ASP A 228 30.82 -4.19 0.80
C ASP A 228 32.33 -3.95 0.60
N GLU A 229 32.71 -2.84 -0.03
CA GLU A 229 34.11 -2.43 -0.18
C GLU A 229 34.79 -2.27 1.20
N ARG A 230 34.15 -1.54 2.13
CA ARG A 230 34.65 -1.42 3.51
C ARG A 230 34.76 -2.74 4.25
N ARG A 231 33.86 -3.70 3.99
CA ARG A 231 33.93 -5.04 4.60
C ARG A 231 35.14 -5.80 4.11
N VAL A 232 35.42 -5.74 2.81
CA VAL A 232 36.61 -6.37 2.22
C VAL A 232 37.86 -5.75 2.85
N ASP A 233 37.94 -4.43 2.96
CA ASP A 233 39.08 -3.75 3.59
C ASP A 233 39.29 -4.22 5.03
N LEU A 234 38.23 -4.22 5.86
CA LEU A 234 38.29 -4.68 7.24
C LEU A 234 38.68 -6.16 7.36
N GLU A 235 38.23 -7.01 6.45
CA GLU A 235 38.62 -8.42 6.42
C GLU A 235 40.10 -8.56 6.05
N THR A 236 40.60 -7.78 5.09
CA THR A 236 42.03 -7.78 4.75
C THR A 236 42.88 -7.32 5.93
N GLU A 237 42.49 -6.27 6.64
CA GLU A 237 43.18 -5.79 7.85
C GLU A 237 43.20 -6.85 8.96
N ARG A 238 42.07 -7.51 9.22
CA ARG A 238 42.01 -8.60 10.20
C ARG A 238 42.93 -9.75 9.83
N THR A 239 42.98 -10.16 8.56
CA THR A 239 43.87 -11.23 8.13
C THR A 239 45.36 -10.84 8.21
N ALA A 240 45.68 -9.55 8.09
CA ALA A 240 47.03 -9.05 8.30
C ALA A 240 47.42 -9.09 9.79
N ALA A 241 46.55 -8.57 10.67
CA ALA A 241 46.76 -8.62 12.12
C ALA A 241 46.91 -10.06 12.63
N ASP A 242 46.06 -10.99 12.17
CA ASP A 242 46.17 -12.42 12.51
C ASP A 242 47.51 -13.04 12.08
N ARG A 243 48.10 -12.57 10.97
CA ARG A 243 49.42 -13.04 10.53
C ARG A 243 50.53 -12.52 11.42
N ASP A 244 50.44 -11.25 11.82
CA ASP A 244 51.40 -10.60 12.70
C ASP A 244 51.39 -11.23 14.09
N ASP A 245 50.21 -11.45 14.68
CA ASP A 245 50.04 -12.15 15.97
C ASP A 245 50.64 -13.58 15.91
N ARG A 246 50.39 -14.30 14.82
CA ARG A 246 50.99 -15.63 14.60
C ARG A 246 52.51 -15.57 14.42
N SER A 247 53.06 -14.44 13.98
CA SER A 247 54.49 -14.24 13.82
C SER A 247 55.15 -13.98 15.18
N ASP A 248 54.50 -13.17 16.03
CA ASP A 248 54.96 -12.85 17.38
C ASP A 248 54.93 -14.09 18.29
N ILE A 249 53.84 -14.87 18.27
CA ILE A 249 53.76 -16.15 19.00
C ILE A 249 54.89 -17.10 18.56
N ARG A 250 55.25 -17.11 17.27
CA ARG A 250 56.37 -17.93 16.77
C ARG A 250 57.72 -17.40 17.25
N ALA A 251 57.90 -16.08 17.33
CA ALA A 251 59.12 -15.46 17.85
C ALA A 251 59.30 -15.76 19.35
N GLU A 252 58.26 -15.61 20.16
CA GLU A 252 58.28 -15.94 21.59
C GLU A 252 58.60 -17.41 21.85
N ARG A 253 57.98 -18.32 21.10
CA ARG A 253 58.30 -19.77 21.19
C ARG A 253 59.76 -20.04 20.88
N ARG A 254 60.34 -19.39 19.86
CA ARG A 254 61.77 -19.52 19.53
C ARG A 254 62.65 -19.02 20.67
N GLN A 255 62.30 -17.90 21.30
CA GLN A 255 63.01 -17.38 22.47
C GLN A 255 62.95 -18.36 23.65
N MET A 256 61.77 -18.88 23.99
CA MET A 256 61.63 -19.86 25.09
C MET A 256 62.47 -21.11 24.83
N VAL A 257 62.42 -21.66 23.61
CA VAL A 257 63.25 -22.81 23.24
C VAL A 257 64.74 -22.49 23.39
N ALA A 258 65.18 -21.31 22.96
CA ALA A 258 66.58 -20.89 23.11
C ALA A 258 67.00 -20.80 24.59
N VAL A 259 66.14 -20.28 25.47
CA VAL A 259 66.37 -20.22 26.92
C VAL A 259 66.49 -21.62 27.51
N PHE A 260 65.58 -22.54 27.16
CA PHE A 260 65.65 -23.93 27.63
C PHE A 260 66.94 -24.62 27.16
N VAL A 261 67.34 -24.45 25.90
CA VAL A 261 68.59 -25.01 25.37
C VAL A 261 69.81 -24.46 26.12
N ALA A 262 69.83 -23.15 26.40
CA ALA A 262 70.92 -22.52 27.16
C ALA A 262 70.97 -23.04 28.61
N PHE A 263 69.81 -23.28 29.23
CA PHE A 263 69.72 -23.83 30.58
C PHE A 263 70.23 -25.28 30.64
N VAL A 264 69.82 -26.14 29.71
CA VAL A 264 70.31 -27.53 29.61
C VAL A 264 71.83 -27.56 29.44
N LYS A 265 72.39 -26.69 28.59
CA LYS A 265 73.84 -26.58 28.41
C LYS A 265 74.61 -26.15 29.67
N LYS A 266 73.99 -25.44 30.61
CA LYS A 266 74.61 -25.05 31.88
C LYS A 266 74.60 -26.16 32.94
N LEU A 267 73.77 -27.18 32.76
CA LEU A 267 73.65 -28.31 33.69
C LEU A 267 74.56 -29.49 33.32
N GLN A 268 75.21 -29.43 32.15
CA GLN A 268 76.24 -30.36 31.70
C GLN A 268 77.62 -29.81 32.01
#